data_AF-A0A1F8FB18-F1
#
_entry.id   AF-A0A1F8FB18-F1
#
_cell.length_a   1.000
_cell.length_b   1.000
_cell.length_c   1.000
_cell.angle_alpha   90.00
_cell.angle_beta   90.00
_cell.angle_gamma   90.00
#
_symmetry.space_group_name_H-M   'P 1'
#
loop_
_entity.id
_entity.type
_entity.pdbx_description
1 polymer ?
#
loop_
_entity_poly.entity_id
_entity_poly.type
_entity_poly.pdbx_seq_one_letter_code
_entity_poly.pdbx_strand_id
1 'polypeptide(L)'
;MFASKFRIAQTKAVSSTRLNNSIRCGYGIRYINNRSYAIYAGESASAFDCATQNKDYNPGGPDNDADVEIVNFADSRVEFKTVFRVIYFEPPDPKTFILDSGGTVHGEANYNLGITVGKVGGACPQDCKTINVFTSGKIE
;
A
#
# COMPACT_ATOMS: atom_id res chain seq x y z
N MET A 1 12.12 -1.05 7.14
CA MET A 1 11.01 -1.68 7.91
C MET A 1 9.68 -1.21 7.34
N PHE A 2 8.66 -2.08 7.27
CA PHE A 2 7.37 -1.83 6.59
C PHE A 2 6.73 -0.48 6.94
N ALA A 3 6.63 -0.15 8.22
CA ALA A 3 6.02 1.11 8.68
C ALA A 3 6.72 2.37 8.15
N SER A 4 8.04 2.34 7.96
CA SER A 4 8.76 3.47 7.35
C SER A 4 8.38 3.67 5.89
N LYS A 5 8.22 2.57 5.13
CA LYS A 5 7.81 2.63 3.71
C LYS A 5 6.35 3.06 3.56
N PHE A 6 5.49 2.62 4.48
CA PHE A 6 4.12 3.12 4.61
C PHE A 6 4.09 4.66 4.76
N ARG A 7 4.88 5.21 5.70
CA ARG A 7 4.97 6.66 5.90
C ARG A 7 5.54 7.37 4.67
N ILE A 8 6.51 6.78 3.98
CA ILE A 8 7.03 7.35 2.72
C ILE A 8 5.94 7.42 1.65
N ALA A 9 5.14 6.37 1.45
CA ALA A 9 4.02 6.38 0.51
C ALA A 9 2.99 7.46 0.88
N GLN A 10 2.62 7.55 2.16
CA GLN A 10 1.72 8.59 2.66
C GLN A 10 2.27 10.00 2.41
N THR A 11 3.55 10.26 2.71
CA THR A 11 4.20 11.55 2.44
C THR A 11 4.22 11.89 0.96
N LYS A 12 4.45 10.90 0.08
CA LYS A 12 4.41 11.11 -1.38
C LYS A 12 3.02 11.54 -1.86
N ALA A 13 1.96 10.95 -1.30
CA ALA A 13 0.59 11.38 -1.55
C ALA A 13 0.35 12.82 -1.07
N VAL A 14 0.59 13.12 0.21
CA VAL A 14 0.37 14.48 0.78
C VAL A 14 1.10 15.56 -0.01
N SER A 15 2.34 15.29 -0.40
CA SER A 15 3.17 16.25 -1.17
C SER A 15 2.82 16.32 -2.65
N SER A 16 1.85 15.53 -3.14
CA SER A 16 1.53 15.37 -4.56
C SER A 16 2.78 15.15 -5.40
N THR A 17 3.67 14.28 -4.90
CA THR A 17 4.93 13.95 -5.58
C THR A 17 4.63 13.58 -7.03
N ARG A 18 5.41 14.10 -7.96
CA ARG A 18 5.26 13.76 -9.38
C ARG A 18 6.03 12.49 -9.70
N LEU A 19 5.50 11.70 -10.64
CA LEU A 19 6.22 10.61 -11.28
C LEU A 19 6.12 10.78 -12.79
N ASN A 20 7.25 10.73 -13.48
CA ASN A 20 7.37 11.05 -14.92
C ASN A 20 6.79 12.43 -15.28
N ASN A 21 7.08 13.43 -14.43
CA ASN A 21 6.61 14.82 -14.55
C ASN A 21 5.08 15.04 -14.44
N SER A 22 4.31 13.98 -14.15
CA SER A 22 2.85 14.07 -13.94
C SER A 22 2.48 13.99 -12.47
N ILE A 23 1.43 14.74 -12.08
CA ILE A 23 0.74 14.55 -10.81
C ILE A 23 0.03 13.19 -10.87
N ARG A 24 0.09 12.45 -9.76
CA ARG A 24 -0.47 11.10 -9.64
C ARG A 24 -1.72 11.13 -8.79
N CYS A 25 -2.66 10.24 -9.12
CA CYS A 25 -3.91 10.09 -8.40
C CYS A 25 -3.72 9.62 -6.96
N GLY A 26 -2.55 9.02 -6.66
CA GLY A 26 -2.18 8.68 -5.31
C GLY A 26 -0.88 7.89 -5.25
N TYR A 27 -0.56 7.46 -4.04
CA TYR A 27 0.56 6.57 -3.77
C TYR A 27 0.10 5.49 -2.81
N GLY A 28 0.75 4.33 -2.84
CA GLY A 28 0.34 3.24 -1.98
C GLY A 28 1.40 2.20 -1.74
N ILE A 29 1.03 1.21 -0.94
CA ILE A 29 1.77 -0.03 -0.71
C ILE A 29 0.98 -1.17 -1.32
N ARG A 30 1.58 -1.93 -2.24
CA ARG A 30 0.98 -3.14 -2.77
C ARG A 30 1.73 -4.38 -2.33
N TYR A 31 0.99 -5.43 -1.98
CA TYR A 31 1.57 -6.75 -1.77
C TYR A 31 2.02 -7.35 -3.11
N ILE A 32 3.16 -8.03 -3.12
CA ILE A 32 3.64 -8.77 -4.30
C ILE A 32 3.63 -10.26 -3.97
N ASN A 33 4.28 -10.64 -2.88
CA ASN A 33 4.31 -12.01 -2.36
C ASN A 33 4.65 -11.97 -0.86
N ASN A 34 4.78 -13.15 -0.24
CA ASN A 34 5.05 -13.26 1.19
C ASN A 34 6.40 -12.65 1.62
N ARG A 35 7.26 -12.23 0.70
CA ARG A 35 8.58 -11.65 1.02
C ARG A 35 8.82 -10.25 0.48
N SER A 36 7.87 -9.71 -0.27
CA SER A 36 8.04 -8.45 -0.95
C SER A 36 6.75 -7.68 -1.14
N TYR A 37 6.91 -6.37 -1.20
CA TYR A 37 5.85 -5.40 -1.44
C TYR A 37 6.45 -4.24 -2.22
N ALA A 38 5.63 -3.39 -2.84
CA ALA A 38 6.11 -2.20 -3.51
C ALA A 38 5.45 -0.94 -2.96
N ILE A 39 6.21 0.16 -2.93
CA ILE A 39 5.63 1.48 -3.04
C ILE A 39 5.27 1.67 -4.51
N TYR A 40 4.02 2.01 -4.79
CA TYR A 40 3.56 2.32 -6.13
C TYR A 40 2.97 3.73 -6.19
N ALA A 41 2.95 4.29 -7.40
CA ALA A 41 2.19 5.49 -7.74
C ALA A 41 0.96 5.06 -8.52
N GLY A 42 -0.17 5.69 -8.21
CA GLY A 42 -1.42 5.54 -8.95
C GLY A 42 -1.34 6.16 -10.35
N GLU A 43 -2.46 6.15 -11.06
CA GLU A 43 -2.55 6.68 -12.42
C GLU A 43 -2.24 8.18 -12.50
N SER A 44 -2.03 8.67 -13.71
CA SER A 44 -1.83 10.10 -13.95
C SER A 44 -3.13 10.88 -13.78
N ALA A 45 -3.12 11.86 -12.87
CA ALA A 45 -4.25 12.74 -12.62
C ALA A 45 -4.58 13.68 -13.80
N SER A 46 -3.68 13.78 -14.81
CA SER A 46 -3.97 14.50 -16.07
C SER A 46 -4.68 13.64 -17.11
N ALA A 47 -4.63 12.31 -16.96
CA ALA A 47 -5.26 11.37 -17.88
C ALA A 47 -6.59 10.81 -17.33
N PHE A 48 -6.73 10.74 -15.99
CA PHE A 48 -7.85 10.10 -15.33
C PHE A 48 -8.47 10.96 -14.23
N ASP A 49 -9.77 10.78 -13.99
CA ASP A 49 -10.44 11.30 -12.79
C ASP A 49 -10.19 10.35 -11.62
N CYS A 50 -9.30 10.78 -10.71
CA CYS A 50 -8.86 10.02 -9.56
C CYS A 50 -10.00 9.56 -8.64
N ALA A 51 -11.09 10.33 -8.54
CA ALA A 51 -12.22 9.97 -7.69
C ALA A 51 -12.93 8.69 -8.20
N THR A 52 -12.95 8.48 -9.51
CA THR A 52 -13.64 7.36 -10.16
C THR A 52 -12.72 6.18 -10.45
N GLN A 53 -11.39 6.35 -10.33
CA GLN A 53 -10.45 5.26 -10.57
C GLN A 53 -10.57 4.15 -9.54
N ASN A 54 -10.26 2.94 -10.00
CA ASN A 54 -10.08 1.78 -9.16
C ASN A 54 -9.00 2.09 -8.11
N LYS A 55 -9.22 1.64 -6.87
CA LYS A 55 -8.27 1.85 -5.77
C LYS A 55 -7.30 0.67 -5.62
N ASP A 56 -7.41 -0.33 -6.50
CA ASP A 56 -6.49 -1.45 -6.64
C ASP A 56 -5.33 -1.12 -7.58
N TYR A 57 -4.26 -1.91 -7.49
CA TYR A 57 -3.12 -1.78 -8.38
C TYR A 57 -3.44 -2.30 -9.79
N ASN A 58 -3.42 -1.43 -10.79
CA ASN A 58 -3.68 -1.75 -12.19
C ASN A 58 -2.58 -1.21 -13.13
N PRO A 59 -1.52 -2.00 -13.39
CA PRO A 59 -0.48 -1.61 -14.32
C PRO A 59 -0.95 -1.84 -15.76
N GLY A 60 -0.57 -0.94 -16.68
CA GLY A 60 -0.97 -1.12 -18.09
C GLY A 60 -0.49 -0.07 -19.09
N GLY A 61 0.38 0.87 -18.71
CA GLY A 61 0.83 1.95 -19.58
C GLY A 61 1.47 3.12 -18.83
N PRO A 62 1.91 4.18 -19.53
CA PRO A 62 2.68 5.29 -18.94
C PRO A 62 1.87 6.13 -17.94
N ASP A 63 0.55 6.19 -18.15
CA ASP A 63 -0.40 6.90 -17.30
C ASP A 63 -1.09 6.00 -16.27
N ASN A 64 -0.83 4.69 -16.30
CA ASN A 64 -1.37 3.75 -15.32
C ASN A 64 -0.47 3.67 -14.08
N ASP A 65 -0.83 2.78 -13.16
CA ASP A 65 -0.05 2.53 -11.96
C ASP A 65 1.36 2.04 -12.28
N ALA A 66 2.31 2.47 -11.46
CA ALA A 66 3.72 2.13 -11.62
C ALA A 66 4.39 1.88 -10.28
N ASP A 67 5.20 0.82 -10.21
CA ASP A 67 6.08 0.60 -9.07
C ASP A 67 7.14 1.70 -9.00
N VAL A 68 7.20 2.37 -7.85
CA VAL A 68 8.23 3.37 -7.55
C VAL A 68 9.43 2.67 -6.90
N GLU A 69 9.16 1.71 -6.02
CA GLU A 69 10.20 0.96 -5.31
C GLU A 69 9.67 -0.41 -4.91
N ILE A 70 10.36 -1.48 -5.30
CA ILE A 70 10.11 -2.83 -4.80
C ILE A 70 10.99 -3.07 -3.57
N VAL A 71 10.38 -3.50 -2.47
CA VAL A 71 11.02 -3.75 -1.19
C VAL A 71 10.93 -5.23 -0.85
N ASN A 72 12.09 -5.86 -0.70
CA ASN A 72 12.23 -7.22 -0.21
C ASN A 72 12.56 -7.21 1.29
N PHE A 73 12.09 -8.20 2.05
CA PHE A 73 12.60 -8.40 3.41
C PHE A 73 14.10 -8.74 3.36
N ALA A 74 14.90 -7.96 4.10
CA ALA A 74 16.33 -8.17 4.19
C ALA A 74 16.68 -9.48 4.92
N ASP A 75 15.89 -9.86 5.93
CA ASP A 75 16.04 -11.14 6.62
C ASP A 75 15.23 -12.22 5.89
N SER A 76 15.92 -13.20 5.31
CA SER A 76 15.32 -14.31 4.57
C SER A 76 14.53 -15.28 5.45
N ARG A 77 14.50 -15.08 6.77
CA ARG A 77 13.69 -15.86 7.72
C ARG A 77 12.35 -15.20 8.03
N VAL A 78 12.08 -14.01 7.48
CA VAL A 78 10.85 -13.24 7.73
C VAL A 78 9.93 -13.30 6.50
N GLU A 79 8.62 -13.42 6.75
CA GLU A 79 7.59 -13.37 5.72
C GLU A 79 6.30 -12.71 6.22
N PHE A 80 5.52 -12.16 5.29
CA PHE A 80 4.12 -11.85 5.53
C PHE A 80 3.33 -13.14 5.69
N LYS A 81 2.54 -13.20 6.76
CA LYS A 81 1.53 -14.22 7.01
C LYS A 81 0.14 -13.76 6.54
N THR A 82 -0.08 -12.45 6.48
CA THR A 82 -1.27 -11.85 5.91
C THR A 82 -1.05 -11.51 4.44
N VAL A 83 -1.96 -11.96 3.58
CA VAL A 83 -2.09 -11.46 2.20
C VAL A 83 -3.06 -10.28 2.22
N PHE A 84 -2.69 -9.21 1.54
CA PHE A 84 -3.54 -8.06 1.24
C PHE A 84 -3.32 -7.67 -0.22
N ARG A 85 -4.12 -6.75 -0.77
CA ARG A 85 -3.89 -6.28 -2.14
C ARG A 85 -3.09 -4.99 -2.12
N VAL A 86 -3.72 -3.91 -1.64
CA VAL A 86 -3.08 -2.60 -1.56
C VAL A 86 -3.56 -1.78 -0.37
N ILE A 87 -2.73 -0.83 0.04
CA ILE A 87 -3.11 0.32 0.85
C ILE A 87 -2.81 1.55 0.01
N TYR A 88 -3.82 2.38 -0.25
CA TYR A 88 -3.75 3.50 -1.18
C TYR A 88 -4.06 4.81 -0.46
N PHE A 89 -3.27 5.84 -0.76
CA PHE A 89 -3.42 7.20 -0.22
C PHE A 89 -3.75 8.15 -1.36
N GLU A 90 -4.94 8.73 -1.30
CA GLU A 90 -5.44 9.68 -2.29
C GLU A 90 -5.23 11.13 -1.82
N PRO A 91 -4.40 11.96 -2.49
CA PRO A 91 -4.15 13.36 -2.18
C PRO A 91 -5.38 14.26 -2.38
N PRO A 92 -5.36 15.52 -1.89
CA PRO A 92 -4.28 16.18 -1.14
C PRO A 92 -4.32 15.96 0.38
N ASP A 93 -5.47 15.63 0.94
CA ASP A 93 -5.62 15.15 2.31
C ASP A 93 -5.78 13.62 2.24
N PRO A 94 -4.74 12.83 2.57
CA PRO A 94 -4.61 11.43 2.15
C PRO A 94 -5.72 10.57 2.74
N LYS A 95 -6.84 10.46 2.01
CA LYS A 95 -7.85 9.44 2.27
C LYS A 95 -7.17 8.09 2.08
N THR A 96 -7.22 7.26 3.11
CA THR A 96 -6.61 5.94 3.07
C THR A 96 -7.67 4.92 2.69
N PHE A 97 -7.46 4.29 1.53
CA PHE A 97 -8.24 3.16 1.09
C PHE A 97 -7.44 1.88 1.30
N ILE A 98 -8.08 0.85 1.82
CA ILE A 98 -7.45 -0.45 2.05
C ILE A 98 -8.19 -1.48 1.24
N LEU A 99 -7.47 -2.23 0.42
CA LEU A 99 -8.01 -3.37 -0.30
C LEU A 99 -7.46 -4.64 0.33
N ASP A 100 -8.36 -5.40 0.92
CA ASP A 100 -8.05 -6.68 1.52
C ASP A 100 -7.75 -7.75 0.45
N SER A 101 -7.45 -8.97 0.87
CA SER A 101 -7.18 -10.08 -0.05
C SER A 101 -8.41 -10.53 -0.85
N GLY A 102 -9.63 -10.23 -0.39
CA GLY A 102 -10.87 -10.49 -1.10
C GLY A 102 -11.17 -9.48 -2.20
N GLY A 103 -10.45 -8.36 -2.23
CA GLY A 103 -10.67 -7.27 -3.20
C GLY A 103 -11.73 -6.26 -2.76
N THR A 104 -12.18 -6.33 -1.50
CA THR A 104 -13.11 -5.34 -0.95
C THR A 104 -12.36 -4.05 -0.69
N VAL A 105 -12.89 -2.93 -1.19
CA VAL A 105 -12.34 -1.59 -0.93
C VAL A 105 -12.93 -1.05 0.36
N HIS A 106 -12.07 -0.78 1.33
CA HIS A 106 -12.42 -0.15 2.60
C HIS A 106 -11.94 1.28 2.65
N GLY A 107 -12.86 2.19 2.94
CA GLY A 107 -12.60 3.63 3.14
C GLY A 107 -13.44 4.24 4.26
N GLU A 108 -14.25 3.42 4.92
CA GLU A 108 -15.08 3.76 6.06
C GLU A 108 -14.24 4.04 7.31
N ALA A 109 -14.78 4.89 8.19
CA ALA A 109 -14.11 5.22 9.45
C ALA A 109 -13.96 3.97 10.34
N ASN A 110 -12.84 3.89 11.07
CA ASN A 110 -12.50 2.82 12.03
C ASN A 110 -12.20 1.44 11.44
N TYR A 111 -12.21 1.28 10.11
CA TYR A 111 -11.68 0.06 9.52
C TYR A 111 -10.16 -0.03 9.71
N ASN A 112 -9.68 -1.24 9.99
CA ASN A 112 -8.26 -1.54 10.01
C ASN A 112 -7.97 -2.91 9.40
N LEU A 113 -6.77 -3.02 8.84
CA LEU A 113 -6.19 -4.26 8.37
C LEU A 113 -4.98 -4.63 9.24
N GLY A 114 -5.05 -5.80 9.86
CA GLY A 114 -3.94 -6.41 10.59
C GLY A 114 -2.99 -7.14 9.63
N ILE A 115 -1.83 -6.55 9.35
CA ILE A 115 -0.78 -7.16 8.55
C ILE A 115 0.18 -7.91 9.47
N THR A 116 0.09 -9.24 9.47
CA THR A 116 0.95 -10.10 10.27
C THR A 116 2.23 -10.43 9.51
N VAL A 117 3.36 -10.21 10.18
CA VAL A 117 4.70 -10.56 9.73
C VAL A 117 5.29 -11.54 10.75
N GLY A 118 5.91 -12.61 10.29
CA GLY A 118 6.46 -13.62 11.20
C GLY A 118 7.60 -14.42 10.59
N LYS A 119 8.10 -15.39 11.36
CA LYS A 119 9.15 -16.30 10.90
C LYS A 119 8.61 -17.26 9.83
N VAL A 120 9.42 -17.58 8.84
CA VAL A 120 9.14 -18.62 7.84
C VAL A 120 8.95 -19.95 8.55
N GLY A 121 7.80 -20.59 8.31
CA GLY A 121 7.39 -21.83 9.01
C GLY A 121 7.07 -21.69 10.51
N GLY A 122 7.19 -20.48 11.08
CA GLY A 122 6.81 -20.19 12.46
C GLY A 122 5.29 -20.15 12.65
N ALA A 123 4.85 -20.39 13.89
CA ALA A 123 3.44 -20.39 14.27
C ALA A 123 3.05 -19.04 14.89
N CYS A 124 1.93 -18.47 14.44
CA CYS A 124 1.35 -17.30 15.07
C CYS A 124 0.41 -17.73 16.23
N PRO A 125 0.32 -16.94 17.32
CA PRO A 125 0.89 -15.60 17.49
C PRO A 125 2.35 -15.55 17.97
N GLN A 126 2.95 -16.65 18.41
CA GLN A 126 4.24 -16.66 19.12
C GLN A 126 5.40 -16.12 18.29
N ASP A 127 5.48 -16.50 17.01
CA ASP A 127 6.57 -16.11 16.09
C ASP A 127 6.21 -14.91 15.21
N CYS A 128 5.14 -14.19 15.56
CA CYS A 128 4.52 -13.21 14.68
C CYS A 128 4.30 -11.86 15.37
N LYS A 129 4.38 -10.79 14.59
CA LYS A 129 3.96 -9.45 14.97
C LYS A 129 2.92 -8.95 13.97
N THR A 130 1.83 -8.41 14.49
CA THR A 130 0.80 -7.75 13.67
C THR A 130 1.04 -6.26 13.67
N ILE A 131 0.97 -5.67 12.48
CA ILE A 131 0.99 -4.24 12.22
C ILE A 131 -0.41 -3.86 11.78
N ASN A 132 -1.07 -2.97 12.52
CA ASN A 132 -2.42 -2.53 12.18
C ASN A 132 -2.36 -1.26 11.35
N VAL A 133 -3.00 -1.27 10.18
CA VAL A 133 -3.15 -0.12 9.30
C VAL A 133 -4.60 0.31 9.28
N PHE A 134 -4.85 1.59 9.52
CA PHE A 134 -6.21 2.13 9.63
C PHE A 134 -6.55 3.02 8.43
N THR A 135 -7.83 3.11 8.07
CA THR A 135 -8.34 4.05 7.05
C THR A 135 -8.17 5.54 7.45
N SER A 136 -7.81 5.81 8.71
CA SER A 136 -7.37 7.14 9.16
C SER A 136 -5.91 7.47 8.78
N GLY A 137 -5.18 6.56 8.14
CA GLY A 137 -3.75 6.70 7.84
C GLY A 137 -2.84 6.43 9.05
N LYS A 138 -3.40 5.95 10.16
CA LYS A 138 -2.63 5.50 11.33
C LYS A 138 -2.00 4.12 11.05
N ILE A 139 -0.82 3.88 11.61
CA ILE A 139 -0.16 2.57 11.63
C ILE A 139 0.39 2.30 13.04
N GLU A 140 0.16 1.10 13.56
CA GLU A 140 0.57 0.63 14.90
C GLU A 140 1.29 -0.72 14.85
#